data_AF-A0A9D8T4P7-F1
#
_entry.id   AF-A0A9D8T4P7-F1
#
_cell.length_a   1.000
_cell.length_b   1.000
_cell.length_c   1.000
_cell.angle_alpha   90.00
_cell.angle_beta   90.00
_cell.angle_gamma   90.00
#
_symmetry.space_group_name_H-M   'P 1'
#
loop_
_entity.id
_entity.type
_entity.pdbx_description
1 polymer ?
#
loop_
_entity_poly.entity_id
_entity_poly.type
_entity_poly.pdbx_seq_one_letter_code
_entity_poly.pdbx_strand_id
1 'polypeptide(L)'
;MGLKFNQKQKTGWAILSSRNKTRILFDGGSRSGKTALIAEYLVRRALQYPFSRQLAARKCRSHAKTSLWCDTLKKYLVRFIPTRFYTLSESELSIRFCNGSEILVAGLDDAERSEKVLGNEFITVFLNEATQFSWETVQMAATRLAQKAWDAKGRQAVPKLILDCNPRGPRHWLHAVGVRQIDPKSGKELSDKANWARLPWSAFDNQENLPKEYLEGLAALPEIMKKRMLDGIWCDNAGAVYQEFSEEKHVVAPFPIPDDWRRLRAIDFGYTNPFVCLWGAIDPDGRLYIYREWYKNATRTAEHARMIRELSGTE
;
A
#
# COMPACT_ATOMS: atom_id res chain seq x y z
N MET A 1 -24.73 5.82 -16.76
CA MET A 1 -23.82 5.02 -17.61
C MET A 1 -22.52 4.82 -16.84
N GLY A 2 -21.89 3.66 -16.93
CA GLY A 2 -20.68 3.28 -16.21
C GLY A 2 -20.07 2.04 -16.84
N LEU A 3 -19.04 1.45 -16.23
CA LEU A 3 -18.44 0.22 -16.74
C LEU A 3 -19.47 -0.92 -16.72
N LYS A 4 -19.38 -1.79 -17.72
CA LYS A 4 -20.03 -3.10 -17.67
C LYS A 4 -19.16 -4.02 -16.81
N PHE A 5 -19.59 -4.25 -15.57
CA PHE A 5 -18.82 -5.07 -14.63
C PHE A 5 -18.83 -6.55 -15.00
N ASN A 6 -17.64 -7.16 -15.02
CA ASN A 6 -17.51 -8.61 -14.98
C ASN A 6 -17.88 -9.16 -13.59
N GLN A 7 -17.91 -10.49 -13.44
CA GLN A 7 -18.36 -11.11 -12.18
C GLN A 7 -17.50 -10.70 -10.97
N LYS A 8 -16.18 -10.63 -11.13
CA LYS A 8 -15.26 -10.23 -10.06
C LYS A 8 -15.47 -8.76 -9.65
N GLN A 9 -15.70 -7.90 -10.64
CA GLN A 9 -16.02 -6.48 -10.42
C GLN A 9 -17.36 -6.28 -9.73
N LYS A 10 -18.37 -7.11 -9.99
CA LYS A 10 -19.64 -7.08 -9.23
C LYS A 10 -19.41 -7.40 -7.75
N THR A 11 -18.59 -8.42 -7.46
CA THR A 11 -18.20 -8.76 -6.07
C THR A 11 -17.44 -7.60 -5.42
N GLY A 12 -16.46 -7.03 -6.12
CA GLY A 12 -15.73 -5.86 -5.64
C GLY A 12 -16.65 -4.64 -5.39
N TRP A 13 -17.61 -4.41 -6.27
CA TRP A 13 -18.60 -3.33 -6.12
C TRP A 13 -19.48 -3.52 -4.88
N ALA A 14 -19.90 -4.75 -4.60
CA ALA A 14 -20.66 -5.08 -3.40
C ALA A 14 -19.85 -4.78 -2.12
N ILE A 15 -18.55 -5.11 -2.10
CA ILE A 15 -17.65 -4.78 -0.99
C ILE A 15 -17.50 -3.26 -0.84
N LEU A 16 -17.23 -2.55 -1.95
CA LEU A 16 -17.09 -1.09 -1.96
C LEU A 16 -18.36 -0.39 -1.46
N SER A 17 -19.54 -0.91 -1.80
CA SER A 17 -20.84 -0.33 -1.43
C SER A 17 -21.31 -0.74 -0.02
N SER A 18 -20.72 -1.76 0.57
CA SER A 18 -21.07 -2.23 1.92
C SER A 18 -20.83 -1.14 2.97
N ARG A 19 -21.82 -0.85 3.81
CA ARG A 19 -21.67 0.14 4.89
C ARG A 19 -20.80 -0.37 6.05
N ASN A 20 -20.67 -1.69 6.20
CA ASN A 20 -19.93 -2.30 7.31
C ASN A 20 -18.44 -2.49 7.00
N LYS A 21 -18.03 -2.29 5.74
CA LYS A 21 -16.64 -2.47 5.31
C LYS A 21 -16.00 -1.11 5.05
N THR A 22 -15.10 -0.67 5.92
CA THR A 22 -14.47 0.66 5.88
C THR A 22 -12.97 0.62 5.57
N ARG A 23 -12.38 -0.58 5.59
CA ARG A 23 -10.99 -0.86 5.17
C ARG A 23 -11.04 -1.94 4.10
N ILE A 24 -10.59 -1.62 2.88
CA ILE A 24 -10.77 -2.50 1.73
C ILE A 24 -9.43 -2.73 1.07
N LEU A 25 -9.02 -4.00 0.94
CA LEU A 25 -7.84 -4.41 0.19
C LEU A 25 -8.25 -5.17 -1.08
N PHE A 26 -7.93 -4.59 -2.24
CA PHE A 26 -7.94 -5.28 -3.52
C PHE A 26 -6.51 -5.57 -3.95
N ASP A 27 -6.01 -6.74 -3.58
CA ASP A 27 -4.71 -7.25 -4.00
C ASP A 27 -4.86 -8.14 -5.24
N GLY A 28 -3.84 -8.22 -6.08
CA GLY A 28 -3.83 -9.24 -7.12
C GLY A 28 -2.98 -8.93 -8.34
N GLY A 29 -3.13 -9.73 -9.38
CA GLY A 29 -2.37 -9.65 -10.62
C GLY A 29 -2.50 -8.33 -11.39
N SER A 30 -1.58 -8.14 -12.33
CA SER A 30 -1.52 -6.97 -13.20
C SER A 30 -2.73 -6.90 -14.12
N ARG A 31 -3.18 -5.67 -14.41
CA ARG A 31 -4.33 -5.35 -15.26
C ARG A 31 -5.63 -6.12 -14.96
N SER A 32 -5.83 -6.55 -13.72
CA SER A 32 -7.01 -7.30 -13.29
C SER A 32 -8.31 -6.47 -13.17
N GLY A 33 -8.32 -5.20 -13.58
CA GLY A 33 -9.52 -4.35 -13.57
C GLY A 33 -9.87 -3.69 -12.22
N LYS A 34 -9.02 -3.83 -11.19
CA LYS A 34 -9.18 -3.24 -9.85
C LYS A 34 -9.32 -1.72 -9.88
N THR A 35 -8.32 -1.04 -10.44
CA THR A 35 -8.22 0.43 -10.41
C THR A 35 -9.33 1.09 -11.20
N ALA A 36 -9.79 0.48 -12.30
CA ALA A 36 -10.95 0.96 -13.08
C ALA A 36 -12.26 0.90 -12.27
N LEU A 37 -12.50 -0.20 -11.55
CA LEU A 37 -13.63 -0.35 -10.64
C LEU A 37 -13.61 0.70 -9.53
N ILE A 38 -12.44 0.94 -8.93
CA ILE A 38 -12.27 1.95 -7.87
C ILE A 38 -12.50 3.36 -8.43
N ALA A 39 -12.03 3.67 -9.63
CA ALA A 39 -12.28 4.96 -10.28
C ALA A 39 -13.78 5.21 -10.48
N GLU A 40 -14.52 4.21 -10.97
CA GLU A 40 -15.98 4.30 -11.05
C GLU A 40 -16.61 4.55 -9.68
N TYR A 41 -16.14 3.85 -8.65
CA TYR A 41 -16.62 4.01 -7.29
C TYR A 41 -16.40 5.43 -6.74
N LEU A 42 -15.20 6.00 -6.97
CA LEU A 42 -14.87 7.37 -6.57
C LEU A 42 -15.80 8.38 -7.25
N VAL A 43 -15.98 8.28 -8.57
CA VAL A 43 -16.85 9.18 -9.34
C VAL A 43 -18.31 9.05 -8.90
N ARG A 44 -18.82 7.83 -8.72
CA ARG A 44 -20.19 7.63 -8.24
C ARG A 44 -20.39 8.15 -6.82
N ARG A 45 -19.40 8.00 -5.93
CA ARG A 45 -19.46 8.62 -4.59
C ARG A 45 -19.47 10.13 -4.65
N ALA A 46 -18.63 10.75 -5.47
CA ALA A 46 -18.58 12.19 -5.63
C ALA A 46 -19.95 12.74 -6.06
N LEU A 47 -20.54 12.13 -7.10
CA LEU A 47 -21.88 12.50 -7.58
C LEU A 47 -22.99 12.22 -6.56
N GLN A 48 -22.89 11.13 -5.78
CA GLN A 48 -23.88 10.77 -4.77
C GLN A 48 -23.88 11.70 -3.55
N TYR A 49 -22.71 12.21 -3.15
CA TYR A 49 -22.53 12.99 -1.93
C TYR A 49 -22.05 14.41 -2.25
N PRO A 50 -22.96 15.40 -2.35
CA PRO A 50 -22.61 16.79 -2.59
C PRO A 50 -21.55 17.32 -1.61
N PHE A 51 -20.69 18.23 -2.09
CA PHE A 51 -19.58 18.86 -1.33
C PHE A 51 -18.58 17.89 -0.66
N SER A 52 -18.63 16.60 -1.01
CA SER A 52 -17.70 15.61 -0.47
C SER A 52 -16.34 15.63 -1.18
N ARG A 53 -15.29 15.20 -0.49
CA ARG A 53 -13.95 15.05 -1.04
C ARG A 53 -13.52 13.59 -1.04
N GLN A 54 -12.83 13.21 -2.10
CA GLN A 54 -12.14 11.93 -2.20
C GLN A 54 -10.68 12.16 -2.59
N LEU A 55 -9.79 11.33 -2.04
CA LEU A 55 -8.37 11.31 -2.38
C LEU A 55 -8.04 10.04 -3.15
N ALA A 56 -7.33 10.16 -4.26
CA ALA A 56 -6.71 9.06 -4.98
C ALA A 56 -5.19 9.31 -5.05
N ALA A 57 -4.41 8.57 -4.28
CA ALA A 57 -2.99 8.84 -4.10
C ALA A 57 -2.10 7.68 -4.56
N ARG A 58 -0.90 8.02 -5.06
CA ARG A 58 0.24 7.10 -5.20
C ARG A 58 1.41 7.60 -4.35
N LYS A 59 2.46 6.78 -4.21
CA LYS A 59 3.69 7.23 -3.54
C LYS A 59 4.22 8.50 -4.20
N CYS A 60 4.48 8.48 -5.50
CA CYS A 60 5.06 9.61 -6.23
C CYS A 60 4.02 10.40 -7.04
N ARG A 61 4.10 11.74 -7.03
CA ARG A 61 3.15 12.59 -7.79
C ARG A 61 3.22 12.34 -9.30
N SER A 62 4.41 12.11 -9.84
CA SER A 62 4.60 11.77 -11.26
C SER A 62 3.83 10.49 -11.63
N HIS A 63 3.94 9.44 -10.81
CA HIS A 63 3.19 8.20 -11.01
C HIS A 63 1.67 8.41 -10.87
N ALA A 64 1.25 9.22 -9.90
CA ALA A 64 -0.16 9.57 -9.72
C ALA A 64 -0.71 10.29 -10.96
N LYS A 65 0.04 11.26 -11.51
CA LYS A 65 -0.32 12.00 -12.72
C LYS A 65 -0.46 11.07 -13.94
N THR A 66 0.49 10.18 -14.16
CA THR A 66 0.42 9.29 -15.34
C THR A 66 -0.70 8.27 -15.19
N SER A 67 -0.69 7.48 -14.13
CA SER A 67 -1.55 6.29 -14.02
C SER A 67 -2.97 6.58 -13.53
N LEU A 68 -3.12 7.37 -12.46
CA LEU A 68 -4.44 7.65 -11.87
C LEU A 68 -5.13 8.79 -12.62
N TRP A 69 -4.43 9.89 -12.87
CA TRP A 69 -5.01 11.08 -13.50
C TRP A 69 -5.22 10.88 -15.00
N CYS A 70 -4.14 10.72 -15.78
CA CYS A 70 -4.22 10.61 -17.24
C CYS A 70 -4.86 9.29 -17.70
N ASP A 71 -4.34 8.15 -17.21
CA ASP A 71 -4.71 6.85 -17.77
C ASP A 71 -5.99 6.24 -17.20
N THR A 72 -6.46 6.70 -16.03
CA THR A 72 -7.64 6.14 -15.38
C THR A 72 -8.78 7.14 -15.30
N LEU A 73 -8.67 8.17 -14.46
CA LEU A 73 -9.78 9.07 -14.13
C LEU A 73 -10.20 9.93 -15.33
N LYS A 74 -9.26 10.56 -16.05
CA LYS A 74 -9.60 11.37 -17.23
C LYS A 74 -10.26 10.52 -18.33
N LYS A 75 -9.71 9.34 -18.63
CA LYS A 75 -10.31 8.42 -19.61
C LYS A 75 -11.70 7.95 -19.19
N TYR A 76 -11.89 7.66 -17.90
CA TYR A 76 -13.20 7.29 -17.36
C TYR A 76 -14.21 8.44 -17.52
N LEU A 77 -13.84 9.66 -17.13
CA LEU A 77 -14.71 10.83 -17.22
C LEU A 77 -15.14 11.10 -18.67
N VAL A 78 -14.18 11.22 -19.58
CA VAL A 78 -14.45 11.48 -21.01
C VAL A 78 -15.40 10.44 -21.60
N ARG A 79 -15.27 9.18 -21.17
CA ARG A 79 -16.09 8.08 -21.69
C ARG A 79 -17.50 8.02 -21.11
N PHE A 80 -17.68 8.36 -19.83
CA PHE A 80 -18.91 8.03 -19.11
C PHE A 80 -19.66 9.23 -18.51
N ILE A 81 -18.99 10.36 -18.32
CA ILE A 81 -19.55 11.54 -17.66
C ILE A 81 -19.56 12.71 -18.65
N PRO A 82 -20.73 13.30 -18.95
CA PRO A 82 -20.77 14.51 -19.78
C PRO A 82 -20.00 15.66 -19.15
N THR A 83 -19.26 16.42 -19.97
CA THR A 83 -18.35 17.49 -19.53
C THR A 83 -19.04 18.58 -18.70
N ARG A 84 -20.34 18.83 -18.90
CA ARG A 84 -21.12 19.78 -18.08
C ARG A 84 -21.19 19.43 -16.59
N PHE A 85 -20.87 18.19 -16.19
CA PHE A 85 -20.95 17.75 -14.81
C PHE A 85 -19.65 17.91 -14.03
N TYR A 86 -18.54 18.29 -14.68
CA TYR A 86 -17.25 18.43 -14.01
C TYR A 86 -16.33 19.47 -14.65
N THR A 87 -15.39 19.98 -13.86
CA THR A 87 -14.24 20.77 -14.32
C THR A 87 -12.95 20.11 -13.84
N LEU A 88 -11.88 20.24 -14.63
CA LEU A 88 -10.58 19.67 -14.34
C LEU A 88 -9.58 20.78 -14.01
N SER A 89 -8.75 20.54 -13.00
CA SER A 89 -7.54 21.32 -12.73
C SER A 89 -6.31 20.48 -13.01
N GLU A 90 -5.58 20.79 -14.08
CA GLU A 90 -4.36 20.06 -14.46
C GLU A 90 -3.17 20.38 -13.55
N SER A 91 -3.15 21.58 -12.94
CA SER A 91 -2.09 21.99 -12.01
C SER A 91 -2.24 21.28 -10.66
N GLU A 92 -3.45 21.29 -10.11
CA GLU A 92 -3.75 20.66 -8.82
C GLU A 92 -3.94 19.14 -8.95
N LEU A 93 -4.26 18.65 -10.15
CA LEU A 93 -4.72 17.28 -10.43
C LEU A 93 -6.02 16.97 -9.68
N SER A 94 -7.06 17.80 -9.88
CA SER A 94 -8.36 17.63 -9.24
C SER A 94 -9.53 17.69 -10.22
N ILE A 95 -10.59 16.94 -9.91
CA ILE A 95 -11.87 16.95 -10.61
C ILE A 95 -12.91 17.55 -9.67
N ARG A 96 -13.51 18.68 -10.05
CA ARG A 96 -14.63 19.27 -9.31
C ARG A 96 -15.93 18.99 -10.04
N PHE A 97 -16.93 18.48 -9.34
CA PHE A 97 -18.25 18.18 -9.89
C PHE A 97 -19.24 19.33 -9.67
N CYS A 98 -20.30 19.38 -10.46
CA CYS A 98 -21.34 20.42 -10.38
C CYS A 98 -22.08 20.46 -9.03
N ASN A 99 -22.03 19.39 -8.24
CA ASN A 99 -22.60 19.32 -6.88
C ASN A 99 -21.60 19.77 -5.79
N GLY A 100 -20.47 20.38 -6.19
CA GLY A 100 -19.42 20.85 -5.28
C GLY A 100 -18.49 19.77 -4.73
N SER A 101 -18.70 18.49 -5.05
CA SER A 101 -17.78 17.42 -4.66
C SER A 101 -16.48 17.45 -5.47
N GLU A 102 -15.43 16.82 -4.95
CA GLU A 102 -14.10 16.86 -5.53
C GLU A 102 -13.33 15.55 -5.37
N ILE A 103 -12.69 15.08 -6.45
CA ILE A 103 -11.66 14.03 -6.40
C ILE A 103 -10.29 14.69 -6.59
N LEU A 104 -9.43 14.56 -5.60
CA LEU A 104 -8.04 15.01 -5.63
C LEU A 104 -7.10 13.85 -5.95
N VAL A 105 -6.15 14.07 -6.86
CA VAL A 105 -5.07 13.13 -7.16
C VAL A 105 -3.74 13.65 -6.62
N ALA A 106 -3.05 12.84 -5.81
CA ALA A 106 -1.83 13.27 -5.13
C ALA A 106 -0.70 12.23 -5.15
N GLY A 107 0.53 12.74 -5.03
CA GLY A 107 1.68 11.97 -4.57
C GLY A 107 1.92 12.26 -3.09
N LEU A 108 2.32 11.25 -2.32
CA LEU A 108 2.66 11.37 -0.89
C LEU A 108 4.16 11.17 -0.62
N ASP A 109 5.00 11.56 -1.58
CA ASP A 109 6.46 11.47 -1.56
C ASP A 109 7.14 12.71 -0.99
N ASP A 110 6.45 13.86 -1.08
CA ASP A 110 6.92 15.15 -0.60
C ASP A 110 6.19 15.52 0.71
N ALA A 111 6.94 15.89 1.75
CA ALA A 111 6.39 16.11 3.08
C ALA A 111 5.40 17.27 3.12
N GLU A 112 5.77 18.42 2.54
CA GLU A 112 4.95 19.63 2.50
C GLU A 112 3.65 19.39 1.71
N ARG A 113 3.73 18.76 0.54
CA ARG A 113 2.55 18.41 -0.24
C ARG A 113 1.69 17.38 0.47
N SER A 114 2.29 16.37 1.10
CA SER A 114 1.56 15.36 1.86
C SER A 114 0.79 16.01 2.99
N GLU A 115 1.41 16.94 3.71
CA GLU A 115 0.78 17.73 4.77
C GLU A 115 -0.36 18.58 4.23
N LYS A 116 -0.18 19.30 3.12
CA LYS A 116 -1.25 20.09 2.48
C LYS A 116 -2.43 19.21 2.06
N VAL A 117 -2.17 18.08 1.41
CA VAL A 117 -3.20 17.14 0.94
C VAL A 117 -3.93 16.54 2.13
N LEU A 118 -3.19 16.09 3.13
CA LEU A 118 -3.72 15.40 4.31
C LEU A 118 -4.14 16.39 5.42
N GLY A 119 -4.07 17.70 5.18
CA GLY A 119 -4.75 18.72 5.97
C GLY A 119 -6.25 18.80 5.67
N ASN A 120 -6.70 18.19 4.57
CA ASN A 120 -8.12 18.09 4.23
C ASN A 120 -8.77 16.85 4.84
N GLU A 121 -10.09 16.90 4.98
CA GLU A 121 -10.92 15.75 5.31
C GLU A 121 -11.56 15.14 4.06
N PHE A 122 -11.71 13.82 4.05
CA PHE A 122 -12.23 13.04 2.93
C PHE A 122 -13.30 12.06 3.39
N ILE A 123 -14.26 11.74 2.51
CA ILE A 123 -15.13 10.57 2.70
C ILE A 123 -14.53 9.29 2.10
N THR A 124 -13.48 9.40 1.28
CA THR A 124 -12.78 8.24 0.72
C THR A 124 -11.32 8.57 0.46
N VAL A 125 -10.44 7.68 0.88
CA VAL A 125 -9.02 7.71 0.57
C VAL A 125 -8.69 6.41 -0.15
N PHE A 126 -8.25 6.52 -1.39
CA PHE A 126 -7.75 5.43 -2.20
C PHE A 126 -6.23 5.55 -2.32
N LEU A 127 -5.49 4.57 -1.81
CA LEU A 127 -4.05 4.47 -1.97
C LEU A 127 -3.73 3.40 -3.01
N ASN A 128 -3.33 3.84 -4.19
CA ASN A 128 -2.99 2.97 -5.30
C ASN A 128 -1.57 2.45 -5.17
N GLU A 129 -1.39 1.16 -5.43
CA GLU A 129 -0.12 0.45 -5.25
C GLU A 129 0.38 0.58 -3.80
N ALA A 130 -0.52 0.24 -2.88
CA ALA A 130 -0.37 0.37 -1.45
C ALA A 130 0.91 -0.28 -0.89
N THR A 131 1.50 -1.27 -1.60
CA THR A 131 2.79 -1.87 -1.24
C THR A 131 4.00 -0.94 -1.39
N GLN A 132 3.82 0.26 -1.95
CA GLN A 132 4.87 1.28 -2.07
C GLN A 132 4.91 2.23 -0.87
N PHE A 133 3.86 2.28 -0.06
CA PHE A 133 3.77 3.16 1.12
C PHE A 133 4.26 2.44 2.39
N SER A 134 4.73 3.23 3.36
CA SER A 134 4.92 2.73 4.72
C SER A 134 3.56 2.58 5.42
N TRP A 135 3.54 1.75 6.46
CA TRP A 135 2.34 1.58 7.28
C TRP A 135 1.91 2.89 7.94
N GLU A 136 2.88 3.67 8.41
CA GLU A 136 2.68 4.98 9.04
C GLU A 136 1.97 5.97 8.11
N THR A 137 2.36 6.03 6.83
CA THR A 137 1.70 6.89 5.85
C THR A 137 0.24 6.48 5.65
N VAL A 138 -0.04 5.17 5.61
CA VAL A 138 -1.42 4.67 5.47
C VAL A 138 -2.27 4.98 6.70
N GLN A 139 -1.71 4.82 7.91
CA GLN A 139 -2.39 5.19 9.16
C GLN A 139 -2.70 6.69 9.18
N MET A 140 -1.74 7.53 8.81
CA MET A 140 -1.94 8.98 8.77
C MET A 140 -2.98 9.40 7.71
N ALA A 141 -3.00 8.75 6.55
CA ALA A 141 -4.05 8.99 5.56
C ALA A 141 -5.43 8.53 6.06
N ALA A 142 -5.49 7.44 6.85
CA ALA A 142 -6.73 6.97 7.45
C ALA A 142 -7.31 7.93 8.49
N THR A 143 -6.49 8.75 9.17
CA THR A 143 -7.01 9.76 10.11
C THR A 143 -7.75 10.90 9.41
N ARG A 144 -7.62 11.03 8.08
CA ARG A 144 -8.29 12.07 7.28
C ARG A 144 -9.67 11.66 6.78
N LEU A 145 -10.08 10.44 7.10
CA LEU A 145 -11.42 9.91 6.83
C LEU A 145 -12.46 10.44 7.84
N ALA A 146 -12.54 11.76 7.98
CA ALA A 146 -13.35 12.45 9.00
C ALA A 146 -14.54 13.23 8.43
N GLN A 147 -14.55 13.49 7.11
CA GLN A 147 -15.57 14.35 6.51
C GLN A 147 -16.97 13.76 6.67
N LYS A 148 -17.92 14.58 7.12
CA LYS A 148 -19.34 14.23 7.10
C LYS A 148 -19.99 14.78 5.84
N ALA A 149 -20.60 13.90 5.05
CA ALA A 149 -21.38 14.26 3.87
C ALA A 149 -22.65 13.41 3.82
N TRP A 150 -23.71 13.96 3.24
CA TRP A 150 -25.03 13.31 3.14
C TRP A 150 -25.47 13.27 1.69
N ASP A 151 -26.15 12.20 1.30
CA ASP A 151 -26.77 12.12 -0.02
C ASP A 151 -28.14 12.81 -0.03
N ALA A 152 -28.75 12.93 -1.21
CA ALA A 152 -30.06 13.54 -1.39
C ALA A 152 -31.20 12.84 -0.61
N LYS A 153 -30.96 11.65 -0.05
CA LYS A 153 -31.90 10.90 0.79
C LYS A 153 -31.61 11.06 2.29
N GLY A 154 -30.72 11.98 2.67
CA GLY A 154 -30.32 12.21 4.06
C GLY A 154 -29.43 11.11 4.64
N ARG A 155 -28.85 10.22 3.82
CA ARG A 155 -27.98 9.14 4.33
C ARG A 155 -26.55 9.64 4.42
N GLN A 156 -25.94 9.51 5.59
CA GLN A 156 -24.53 9.88 5.77
C GLN A 156 -23.60 8.92 5.02
N ALA A 157 -22.58 9.48 4.38
CA ALA A 157 -21.49 8.75 3.75
C ALA A 157 -20.66 8.01 4.81
N VAL A 158 -20.34 6.74 4.56
CA VAL A 158 -19.42 5.98 5.43
C VAL A 158 -17.99 6.19 4.91
N PRO A 159 -17.06 6.76 5.71
CA PRO A 159 -15.68 6.94 5.27
C PRO A 159 -15.00 5.62 4.93
N LYS A 160 -14.21 5.60 3.85
CA LYS A 160 -13.53 4.38 3.36
C LYS A 160 -12.07 4.58 3.04
N LEU A 161 -11.24 3.69 3.56
CA LEU A 161 -9.88 3.47 3.08
C LEU A 161 -9.92 2.32 2.06
N ILE A 162 -9.46 2.59 0.85
CA ILE A 162 -9.33 1.61 -0.22
C ILE A 162 -7.85 1.49 -0.55
N LEU A 163 -7.35 0.27 -0.57
CA LEU A 163 -5.98 -0.08 -0.89
C LEU A 163 -6.02 -1.03 -2.08
N ASP A 164 -5.32 -0.71 -3.16
CA ASP A 164 -5.05 -1.71 -4.19
C ASP A 164 -3.55 -1.97 -4.31
N CYS A 165 -3.18 -3.17 -4.74
CA CYS A 165 -1.78 -3.48 -4.99
C CYS A 165 -1.61 -4.70 -5.88
N ASN A 166 -0.39 -4.81 -6.42
CA ASN A 166 0.17 -6.10 -6.75
C ASN A 166 0.85 -6.72 -5.51
N PRO A 167 0.67 -8.02 -5.23
CA PRO A 167 1.26 -8.69 -4.08
C PRO A 167 2.79 -8.62 -4.04
N ARG A 168 3.33 -8.60 -2.81
CA ARG A 168 4.77 -8.76 -2.52
C ARG A 168 4.99 -10.05 -1.69
N GLY A 169 6.07 -10.11 -0.91
CA GLY A 169 6.29 -11.19 0.05
C GLY A 169 5.29 -11.16 1.21
N PRO A 170 4.97 -12.31 1.83
CA PRO A 170 4.05 -12.43 2.97
C PRO A 170 4.46 -11.63 4.22
N ARG A 171 5.72 -11.23 4.33
CA ARG A 171 6.24 -10.38 5.42
C ARG A 171 5.88 -8.90 5.31
N HIS A 172 5.35 -8.48 4.16
CA HIS A 172 4.96 -7.10 3.96
C HIS A 172 3.80 -6.69 4.90
N TRP A 173 3.84 -5.48 5.46
CA TRP A 173 2.82 -4.99 6.41
C TRP A 173 1.38 -5.12 5.85
N LEU A 174 1.20 -4.86 4.55
CA LEU A 174 -0.11 -4.95 3.89
C LEU A 174 -0.66 -6.38 3.89
N HIS A 175 0.21 -7.39 3.83
CA HIS A 175 -0.18 -8.78 4.00
C HIS A 175 -0.58 -9.06 5.46
N ALA A 176 0.15 -8.51 6.43
CA ALA A 176 -0.19 -8.61 7.85
C ALA A 176 -1.60 -8.06 8.14
N VAL A 177 -1.90 -6.82 7.74
CA VAL A 177 -3.20 -6.19 8.05
C VAL A 177 -4.34 -6.67 7.16
N GLY A 178 -4.08 -6.88 5.87
CA GLY A 178 -5.14 -7.14 4.88
C GLY A 178 -5.42 -8.61 4.62
N VAL A 179 -4.45 -9.50 4.89
CA VAL A 179 -4.60 -10.96 4.69
C VAL A 179 -4.67 -11.68 6.04
N ARG A 180 -3.69 -11.44 6.92
CA ARG A 180 -3.63 -12.08 8.24
C ARG A 180 -4.48 -11.39 9.30
N GLN A 181 -4.92 -10.15 9.05
CA GLN A 181 -5.70 -9.31 9.98
C GLN A 181 -5.02 -9.08 11.34
N ILE A 182 -3.70 -8.93 11.32
CA ILE A 182 -2.87 -8.62 12.50
C ILE A 182 -2.18 -7.26 12.36
N ASP A 183 -1.93 -6.62 13.49
CA ASP A 183 -1.09 -5.43 13.57
C ASP A 183 0.37 -5.79 13.24
N PRO A 184 1.03 -5.08 12.32
CA PRO A 184 2.36 -5.44 11.85
C PRO A 184 3.48 -5.23 12.87
N LYS A 185 3.24 -4.44 13.94
CA LYS A 185 4.24 -4.16 14.98
C LYS A 185 4.12 -5.12 16.16
N SER A 186 2.89 -5.37 16.62
CA SER A 186 2.61 -6.17 17.80
C SER A 186 2.27 -7.63 17.51
N GLY A 187 1.90 -7.96 16.26
CA GLY A 187 1.44 -9.29 15.86
C GLY A 187 0.06 -9.69 16.39
N LYS A 188 -0.61 -8.81 17.15
CA LYS A 188 -1.95 -9.05 17.70
C LYS A 188 -3.02 -8.86 16.63
N GLU A 189 -4.17 -9.51 16.81
CA GLU A 189 -5.32 -9.28 15.94
C GLU A 189 -5.74 -7.81 15.92
N LEU A 190 -6.13 -7.33 14.74
CA LEU A 190 -6.69 -5.99 14.59
C LEU A 190 -8.05 -5.89 15.29
N SER A 191 -8.20 -4.90 16.17
CA SER A 191 -9.47 -4.63 16.84
C SER A 191 -10.60 -4.27 15.86
N ASP A 192 -10.25 -3.72 14.70
CA ASP A 192 -11.18 -3.37 13.63
C ASP A 192 -11.30 -4.43 12.52
N LYS A 193 -10.85 -5.68 12.74
CA LYS A 193 -10.86 -6.76 11.72
C LYS A 193 -12.21 -6.98 11.04
N ALA A 194 -13.32 -6.75 11.75
CA ALA A 194 -14.67 -6.86 11.21
C ALA A 194 -14.97 -5.81 10.11
N ASN A 195 -14.30 -4.66 10.15
CA ASN A 195 -14.43 -3.58 9.19
C ASN A 195 -13.57 -3.78 7.93
N TRP A 196 -12.62 -4.73 7.98
CA TRP A 196 -11.79 -5.09 6.84
C TRP A 196 -12.54 -6.00 5.87
N ALA A 197 -12.27 -5.79 4.59
CA ALA A 197 -12.64 -6.71 3.51
C ALA A 197 -11.47 -6.82 2.54
N ARG A 198 -11.18 -8.06 2.13
CA ARG A 198 -10.21 -8.37 1.10
C ARG A 198 -10.92 -9.01 -0.09
N LEU A 199 -10.48 -8.66 -1.29
CA LEU A 199 -10.82 -9.41 -2.50
C LEU A 199 -9.53 -9.63 -3.31
N PRO A 200 -9.04 -10.87 -3.42
CA PRO A 200 -7.88 -11.18 -4.27
C PRO A 200 -8.28 -11.26 -5.73
N TRP A 201 -7.42 -10.77 -6.62
CA TRP A 201 -7.61 -10.74 -8.06
C TRP A 201 -6.48 -11.46 -8.80
N SER A 202 -6.79 -12.06 -9.94
CA SER A 202 -5.80 -12.50 -10.94
C SER A 202 -5.96 -11.69 -12.22
N ALA A 203 -4.98 -11.73 -13.13
CA ALA A 203 -5.14 -11.10 -14.44
C ALA A 203 -6.28 -11.78 -15.24
N PHE A 204 -6.53 -13.07 -15.00
CA PHE A 204 -7.62 -13.83 -15.62
C PHE A 204 -9.01 -13.28 -15.25
N ASP A 205 -9.18 -12.65 -14.09
CA ASP A 205 -10.44 -11.99 -13.71
C ASP A 205 -10.84 -10.88 -14.70
N ASN A 206 -9.92 -10.42 -15.54
CA ASN A 206 -10.16 -9.41 -16.57
C ASN A 206 -9.80 -9.88 -17.99
N GLN A 207 -9.74 -11.20 -18.22
CA GLN A 207 -9.29 -11.78 -19.50
C GLN A 207 -10.05 -11.28 -20.72
N GLU A 208 -11.36 -11.02 -20.61
CA GLU A 208 -12.19 -10.51 -21.71
C GLU A 208 -11.77 -9.11 -22.20
N ASN A 209 -11.04 -8.36 -21.38
CA ASN A 209 -10.55 -7.02 -21.69
C ASN A 209 -9.02 -7.00 -21.94
N LEU A 210 -8.38 -8.15 -22.06
CA LEU A 210 -6.93 -8.28 -22.24
C LEU A 210 -6.61 -9.02 -23.54
N PRO A 211 -5.59 -8.57 -24.30
CA PRO A 211 -5.05 -9.37 -25.40
C PRO A 211 -4.57 -10.72 -24.89
N LYS A 212 -4.77 -11.78 -25.68
CA LYS A 212 -4.35 -13.13 -25.30
C LYS A 212 -2.83 -13.20 -25.08
N GLU A 213 -2.08 -12.52 -25.93
CA GLU A 213 -0.62 -12.43 -25.92
C GLU A 213 -0.10 -11.77 -24.63
N TYR A 214 -0.91 -10.89 -24.01
CA TYR A 214 -0.56 -10.28 -22.73
C TYR A 214 -0.56 -11.32 -21.59
N LEU A 215 -1.59 -12.19 -21.56
CA LEU A 215 -1.67 -13.26 -20.56
C LEU A 215 -0.59 -14.32 -20.80
N GLU A 216 -0.31 -14.66 -22.07
CA GLU A 216 0.79 -15.54 -22.45
C GLU A 216 2.14 -14.96 -22.01
N GLY A 217 2.36 -13.65 -22.19
CA GLY A 217 3.55 -12.96 -21.70
C GLY A 217 3.69 -12.98 -20.18
N LEU A 218 2.59 -12.82 -19.43
CA LEU A 218 2.60 -12.98 -17.98
C LEU A 218 2.87 -14.43 -17.54
N ALA A 219 2.38 -15.41 -18.29
CA ALA A 219 2.59 -16.83 -18.02
C ALA A 219 4.04 -17.28 -18.28
N ALA A 220 4.76 -16.59 -19.16
CA ALA A 220 6.17 -16.81 -19.46
C ALA A 220 7.14 -16.13 -18.48
N LEU A 221 6.65 -15.34 -17.52
CA LEU A 221 7.49 -14.73 -16.50
C LEU A 221 8.13 -15.79 -15.58
N PRO A 222 9.28 -15.47 -14.94
CA PRO A 222 9.82 -16.31 -13.88
C PRO A 222 8.77 -16.63 -12.81
N GLU A 223 8.82 -17.83 -12.23
CA GLU A 223 7.73 -18.41 -11.43
C GLU A 223 7.13 -17.47 -10.36
N ILE A 224 7.98 -16.71 -9.64
CA ILE A 224 7.52 -15.75 -8.63
C ILE A 224 6.79 -14.57 -9.27
N MET A 225 7.34 -14.03 -10.36
CA MET A 225 6.75 -12.91 -11.08
C MET A 225 5.44 -13.32 -11.73
N LYS A 226 5.37 -14.55 -12.27
CA LYS A 226 4.12 -15.17 -12.72
C LYS A 226 3.11 -15.26 -11.57
N LYS A 227 3.47 -15.90 -10.45
CA LYS A 227 2.58 -15.99 -9.26
C LYS A 227 2.03 -14.64 -8.82
N ARG A 228 2.85 -13.58 -8.83
CA ARG A 228 2.42 -12.24 -8.42
C ARG A 228 1.61 -11.50 -9.47
N MET A 229 2.09 -11.46 -10.71
CA MET A 229 1.54 -10.62 -11.77
C MET A 229 0.39 -11.30 -12.53
N LEU A 230 0.42 -12.63 -12.66
CA LEU A 230 -0.66 -13.41 -13.29
C LEU A 230 -1.68 -13.83 -12.24
N ASP A 231 -1.24 -14.60 -11.24
CA ASP A 231 -2.15 -15.26 -10.29
C ASP A 231 -2.56 -14.37 -9.12
N GLY A 232 -1.80 -13.31 -8.84
CA GLY A 232 -2.09 -12.40 -7.73
C GLY A 232 -1.82 -12.99 -6.36
N ILE A 233 -0.79 -13.83 -6.24
CA ILE A 233 -0.42 -14.53 -5.00
C ILE A 233 0.68 -13.77 -4.26
N TRP A 234 0.53 -13.66 -2.93
CA TRP A 234 1.61 -13.25 -2.03
C TRP A 234 2.56 -14.42 -1.85
N CYS A 235 3.75 -14.33 -2.44
CA CYS A 235 4.78 -15.34 -2.32
C CYS A 235 6.13 -14.66 -2.08
N ASP A 236 7.02 -15.33 -1.36
CA ASP A 236 8.37 -14.81 -1.14
C ASP A 236 9.14 -14.68 -2.47
N ASN A 237 10.14 -13.81 -2.48
CA ASN A 237 11.11 -13.81 -3.56
C ASN A 237 11.88 -15.13 -3.47
N ALA A 238 11.65 -16.09 -4.36
CA ALA A 238 12.66 -17.11 -4.58
C ALA A 238 13.90 -16.39 -5.16
N GLY A 239 15.05 -16.57 -4.50
CA GLY A 239 16.25 -15.75 -4.70
C GLY A 239 16.72 -14.97 -3.46
N ALA A 240 16.12 -15.16 -2.28
CA ALA A 240 16.93 -15.00 -1.07
C ALA A 240 18.14 -15.93 -1.20
N VAL A 241 19.35 -15.40 -1.05
CA VAL A 241 20.58 -16.22 -1.07
C VAL A 241 20.47 -17.39 -0.09
N TYR A 242 19.72 -17.19 1.00
CA TYR A 242 19.48 -18.17 2.06
C TYR A 242 17.99 -18.55 2.10
N GLN A 243 17.62 -19.62 1.42
CA GLN A 243 16.24 -20.14 1.37
C GLN A 243 15.85 -20.86 2.66
N GLU A 244 16.85 -21.25 3.46
CA GLU A 244 16.70 -21.95 4.73
C GLU A 244 16.26 -21.01 5.85
N PHE A 245 16.40 -19.69 5.66
CA PHE A 245 16.02 -18.71 6.67
C PHE A 245 14.49 -18.68 6.84
N SER A 246 14.05 -19.16 8.00
CA SER A 246 12.68 -19.04 8.51
C SER A 246 12.67 -18.19 9.78
N GLU A 247 11.80 -17.19 9.86
CA GLU A 247 11.64 -16.38 11.07
C GLU A 247 11.21 -17.22 12.28
N GLU A 248 10.36 -18.23 12.07
CA GLU A 248 9.93 -19.14 13.13
C GLU A 248 11.09 -19.90 13.78
N LYS A 249 12.16 -20.17 13.00
CA LYS A 249 13.32 -20.94 13.46
C LYS A 249 14.51 -20.07 13.86
N HIS A 250 14.68 -18.92 13.22
CA HIS A 250 15.90 -18.10 13.29
C HIS A 250 15.67 -16.73 13.91
N VAL A 251 14.42 -16.35 14.21
CA VAL A 251 14.10 -15.15 14.97
C VAL A 251 13.51 -15.58 16.30
N VAL A 252 14.20 -15.20 17.38
CA VAL A 252 13.78 -15.45 18.75
C VAL A 252 13.25 -14.17 19.38
N ALA A 253 12.41 -14.31 20.41
CA ALA A 253 12.01 -13.17 21.22
C ALA A 253 13.27 -12.51 21.83
N PRO A 254 13.36 -11.17 21.88
CA PRO A 254 14.51 -10.50 22.49
C PRO A 254 14.72 -10.95 23.94
N PHE A 255 15.97 -11.21 24.30
CA PHE A 255 16.40 -11.56 25.65
C PHE A 255 17.68 -10.81 26.01
N PRO A 256 17.94 -10.56 27.31
CA PRO A 256 19.21 -9.99 27.74
C PRO A 256 20.37 -10.92 27.38
N ILE A 257 21.32 -10.42 26.60
CA ILE A 257 22.53 -11.19 26.23
C ILE A 257 23.43 -11.31 27.46
N PRO A 258 23.80 -12.51 27.92
CA PRO A 258 24.71 -12.69 29.05
C PRO A 258 26.07 -12.01 28.84
N ASP A 259 26.63 -11.47 29.92
CA ASP A 259 27.85 -10.66 29.85
C ASP A 259 29.10 -11.45 29.47
N ASP A 260 29.12 -12.74 29.80
CA ASP A 260 30.19 -13.67 29.51
C ASP A 260 30.20 -14.17 28.06
N TRP A 261 29.14 -13.91 27.28
CA TRP A 261 29.10 -14.31 25.87
C TRP A 261 30.04 -13.46 25.02
N ARG A 262 30.71 -14.11 24.07
CA ARG A 262 31.64 -13.42 23.16
C ARG A 262 30.86 -12.51 22.22
N ARG A 263 31.11 -11.20 22.30
CA ARG A 263 30.51 -10.19 21.41
C ARG A 263 31.39 -9.90 20.20
N LEU A 264 30.74 -9.65 19.07
CA LEU A 264 31.34 -9.34 17.78
C LEU A 264 30.55 -8.23 17.09
N ARG A 265 31.21 -7.53 16.16
CA ARG A 265 30.55 -6.61 15.25
C ARG A 265 30.92 -6.94 13.81
N ALA A 266 29.94 -6.85 12.92
CA ALA A 266 30.13 -6.96 11.48
C ALA A 266 29.70 -5.65 10.83
N ILE A 267 30.57 -5.08 9.98
CA ILE A 267 30.33 -3.82 9.30
C ILE A 267 30.39 -4.05 7.79
N ASP A 268 29.36 -3.60 7.08
CA ASP A 268 29.35 -3.45 5.63
C ASP A 268 29.27 -1.95 5.30
N PHE A 269 30.29 -1.44 4.63
CA PHE A 269 30.45 0.00 4.42
C PHE A 269 29.80 0.45 3.12
N GLY A 270 28.89 1.42 3.19
CA GLY A 270 28.24 1.98 2.02
C GLY A 270 27.83 3.45 2.21
N TYR A 271 27.89 4.23 1.12
CA TYR A 271 27.37 5.60 1.08
C TYR A 271 26.12 5.70 0.20
N THR A 272 26.26 5.38 -1.09
CA THR A 272 25.13 5.27 -2.04
C THR A 272 24.30 4.03 -1.76
N ASN A 273 24.98 2.89 -1.62
CA ASN A 273 24.41 1.70 -1.00
C ASN A 273 24.44 1.87 0.54
N PRO A 274 23.48 1.32 1.28
CA PRO A 274 23.39 1.57 2.73
C PRO A 274 24.58 0.99 3.50
N PHE A 275 25.04 1.73 4.52
CA PHE A 275 25.92 1.25 5.57
C PHE A 275 25.15 0.35 6.53
N VAL A 276 25.78 -0.74 6.97
CA VAL A 276 25.25 -1.66 8.00
C VAL A 276 26.30 -1.93 9.07
N CYS A 277 25.91 -1.85 10.34
CA CYS A 277 26.64 -2.46 11.44
C CYS A 277 25.72 -3.39 12.21
N LEU A 278 26.14 -4.64 12.40
CA LEU A 278 25.45 -5.65 13.19
C LEU A 278 26.24 -5.94 14.46
N TRP A 279 25.54 -6.08 15.59
CA TRP A 279 26.11 -6.60 16.83
C TRP A 279 25.63 -8.04 17.01
N GLY A 280 26.60 -8.92 17.25
CA GLY A 280 26.38 -10.34 17.46
C GLY A 280 26.98 -10.82 18.77
N ALA A 281 26.34 -11.81 19.39
CA ALA A 281 26.87 -12.52 20.55
C ALA A 281 26.85 -14.03 20.30
N ILE A 282 27.92 -14.72 20.69
CA ILE A 282 28.05 -16.17 20.53
C ILE A 282 27.83 -16.85 21.88
N ASP A 283 26.85 -17.75 21.95
CA ASP A 283 26.58 -18.56 23.15
C ASP A 283 27.63 -19.67 23.37
N PRO A 284 27.68 -20.32 24.55
CA PRO A 284 28.62 -21.41 24.82
C PRO A 284 28.49 -22.62 23.88
N ASP A 285 27.34 -22.78 23.23
CA ASP A 285 27.08 -23.84 22.23
C ASP A 285 27.51 -23.42 20.81
N GLY A 286 28.03 -22.21 20.63
CA GLY A 286 28.53 -21.69 19.35
C GLY A 286 27.47 -21.04 18.44
N ARG A 287 26.25 -20.77 18.93
CA ARG A 287 25.20 -20.08 18.17
C ARG A 287 25.41 -18.58 18.19
N LEU A 288 25.37 -17.95 17.02
CA LEU A 288 25.45 -16.50 16.87
C LEU A 288 24.06 -15.87 16.90
N TYR A 289 23.82 -14.98 17.86
CA TYR A 289 22.63 -14.16 17.97
C TYR A 289 22.93 -12.74 17.51
N ILE A 290 22.22 -12.26 16.50
CA ILE A 290 22.26 -10.85 16.10
C ILE A 290 21.21 -10.10 16.92
N TYR A 291 21.67 -9.19 17.79
CA TYR A 291 20.80 -8.51 18.76
C TYR A 291 20.63 -7.01 18.51
N ARG A 292 21.45 -6.42 17.63
CA ARG A 292 21.36 -5.01 17.27
C ARG A 292 21.79 -4.78 15.83
N GLU A 293 21.14 -3.83 15.17
CA GLU A 293 21.47 -3.37 13.83
C GLU A 293 21.48 -1.84 13.78
N TRP A 294 22.44 -1.29 13.03
CA TRP A 294 22.46 0.09 12.57
C TRP A 294 22.52 0.11 11.05
N TYR A 295 21.44 0.57 10.42
CA TYR A 295 21.27 0.60 8.96
C TYR A 295 20.95 2.01 8.47
N LYS A 296 21.84 2.62 7.67
CA LYS A 296 21.66 3.98 7.13
C LYS A 296 22.35 4.17 5.78
N ASN A 297 21.73 4.94 4.88
CA ASN A 297 22.35 5.40 3.65
C ASN A 297 22.72 6.89 3.72
N ALA A 298 23.49 7.37 2.74
CA ALA A 298 23.84 8.78 2.53
C ALA A 298 24.33 9.50 3.81
N THR A 299 25.04 8.78 4.67
CA THR A 299 25.49 9.27 5.98
C THR A 299 27.02 9.29 5.98
N ARG A 300 27.61 10.30 6.64
CA ARG A 300 29.07 10.44 6.71
C ARG A 300 29.66 9.45 7.70
N THR A 301 30.87 8.98 7.43
CA THR A 301 31.60 8.02 8.30
C THR A 301 31.71 8.47 9.76
N ALA A 302 31.89 9.78 10.01
CA ALA A 302 31.97 10.32 11.37
C ALA A 302 30.68 10.07 12.18
N GLU A 303 29.53 10.14 11.52
CA GLU A 303 28.24 9.89 12.13
C GLU A 303 28.04 8.39 12.40
N HIS A 304 28.48 7.52 11.48
CA HIS A 304 28.50 6.08 11.74
C HIS A 304 29.36 5.73 12.95
N ALA A 305 30.56 6.29 13.06
CA ALA A 305 31.43 6.06 14.21
C ALA A 305 30.82 6.57 15.53
N ARG A 306 30.18 7.74 15.50
CA ARG A 306 29.46 8.29 16.66
C ARG A 306 28.34 7.35 17.10
N MET A 307 27.48 6.95 16.18
CA MET A 307 26.34 6.08 16.44
C MET A 307 26.76 4.69 16.91
N ILE A 308 27.82 4.11 16.34
CA ILE A 308 28.33 2.80 16.77
C ILE A 308 28.81 2.86 18.22
N ARG A 309 29.51 3.92 18.63
CA ARG A 309 29.93 4.10 20.03
C ARG A 309 28.73 4.28 20.96
N GLU A 310 27.80 5.15 20.58
CA GLU A 310 26.58 5.42 21.35
C GLU A 310 25.75 4.15 21.55
N LEU A 311 25.55 3.38 20.48
CA LEU A 311 24.79 2.13 20.50
C LEU A 311 25.52 1.01 21.25
N SER A 312 26.84 0.98 21.23
CA SER A 312 27.61 -0.04 21.97
C SER A 312 27.65 0.26 23.47
N GLY A 313 27.52 1.52 23.89
CA GLY A 313 27.62 1.89 25.30
C GLY A 313 28.95 1.43 25.91
N THR A 314 28.88 0.59 26.95
CA THR A 314 30.02 0.00 27.65
C THR A 314 30.26 -1.47 27.32
N GLU A 315 29.60 -2.00 26.29
CA GLU A 315 29.78 -3.37 25.78
C GLU A 315 31.19 -3.62 25.20
#